data_AF-A0A1R1XSZ7-F1
#
_entry.id   AF-A0A1R1XSZ7-F1
#
_cell.length_a   1.000
_cell.length_b   1.000
_cell.length_c   1.000
_cell.angle_alpha   90.00
_cell.angle_beta   90.00
_cell.angle_gamma   90.00
#
_symmetry.space_group_name_H-M   'P 1'
#
loop_
_entity.id
_entity.type
_entity.pdbx_description
1 polymer ?
#
loop_
_entity_poly.entity_id
_entity_poly.type
_entity_poly.pdbx_seq_one_letter_code
_entity_poly.pdbx_strand_id
1 'polypeptide(L)'
;MNKPLKLYADILRLHRSLPKEFRVIGDAYVKQEFRAHQKVSDSNLLLPFFREWRQYLTVLQQQTSQIENQNVDTKIGLDLAPDLIEKINDEKAEQIINLKSETATIYNQNS
;
A
#
# COMPACT_ATOMS: atom_id res chain seq x y z
N MET A 1 1.56 -22.18 -11.97
CA MET A 1 2.55 -21.35 -11.23
C MET A 1 2.53 -19.95 -11.84
N ASN A 2 1.73 -19.03 -11.29
CA ASN A 2 1.51 -17.63 -11.77
C ASN A 2 1.28 -16.69 -10.57
N LYS A 3 1.91 -16.96 -9.42
CA LYS A 3 1.52 -16.39 -8.13
C LYS A 3 1.85 -14.89 -7.95
N PRO A 4 3.03 -14.37 -8.34
CA PRO A 4 3.38 -12.94 -8.17
C PRO A 4 2.59 -11.99 -9.07
N LEU A 5 2.48 -12.34 -10.36
CA LEU A 5 1.73 -11.54 -11.34
C LEU A 5 0.24 -11.49 -11.03
N LYS A 6 -0.31 -12.60 -10.51
CA LYS A 6 -1.70 -12.64 -10.05
C LYS A 6 -1.93 -11.71 -8.85
N LEU A 7 -1.05 -11.75 -7.85
CA LEU A 7 -1.16 -10.86 -6.68
C LEU A 7 -1.11 -9.38 -7.11
N TYR A 8 -0.13 -9.03 -7.96
CA TYR A 8 -0.01 -7.68 -8.52
C TYR A 8 -1.28 -7.24 -9.26
N ALA A 9 -1.80 -8.09 -10.15
CA ALA A 9 -3.00 -7.78 -10.93
C ALA A 9 -4.26 -7.67 -10.05
N ASP A 10 -4.41 -8.54 -9.04
CA ASP A 10 -5.56 -8.55 -8.14
C ASP A 10 -5.56 -7.29 -7.26
N ILE A 11 -4.41 -6.80 -6.79
CA ILE A 11 -4.28 -5.53 -6.06
C ILE A 11 -4.73 -4.35 -6.94
N LEU A 12 -4.17 -4.23 -8.15
CA LEU A 12 -4.52 -3.14 -9.07
C LEU A 12 -5.99 -3.16 -9.51
N ARG A 13 -6.63 -4.33 -9.51
CA ARG A 13 -8.07 -4.44 -9.78
C ARG A 13 -8.88 -3.83 -8.63
N LEU A 14 -8.56 -4.15 -7.38
CA LEU A 14 -9.28 -3.63 -6.22
C LEU A 14 -9.06 -2.12 -6.03
N HIS A 15 -7.90 -1.58 -6.39
CA HIS A 15 -7.69 -0.13 -6.41
C HIS A 15 -8.71 0.62 -7.27
N ARG A 16 -9.35 -0.05 -8.25
CA ARG A 16 -10.41 0.56 -9.07
C ARG A 16 -11.71 0.83 -8.33
N SER A 17 -11.90 0.23 -7.16
CA SER A 17 -13.03 0.52 -6.27
C SER A 17 -12.68 1.60 -5.24
N LEU A 18 -11.41 2.03 -5.15
CA LEU A 18 -11.01 3.14 -4.27
C LEU A 18 -11.30 4.51 -4.91
N PRO A 19 -11.49 5.57 -4.08
CA PRO A 19 -11.49 6.96 -4.53
C PRO A 19 -10.22 7.29 -5.33
N LYS A 20 -10.34 8.29 -6.20
CA LYS A 20 -9.34 8.58 -7.24
C LYS A 20 -7.96 8.86 -6.65
N GLU A 21 -7.91 9.60 -5.55
CA GLU A 21 -6.69 10.04 -4.88
C GLU A 21 -5.91 8.83 -4.35
N PHE A 22 -6.60 7.94 -3.62
CA PHE A 22 -6.00 6.71 -3.09
C PHE A 22 -5.54 5.76 -4.19
N ARG A 23 -6.32 5.65 -5.28
CA ARG A 23 -5.95 4.81 -6.43
C ARG A 23 -4.66 5.26 -7.08
N VAL A 24 -4.53 6.56 -7.37
CA VAL A 24 -3.36 7.09 -8.08
C VAL A 24 -2.08 6.85 -7.28
N ILE A 25 -2.12 7.15 -5.98
CA ILE A 25 -0.98 6.97 -5.08
C ILE A 25 -0.67 5.47 -4.90
N GLY A 26 -1.69 4.66 -4.63
CA GLY A 26 -1.54 3.22 -4.43
C GLY A 26 -1.00 2.51 -5.67
N ASP A 27 -1.50 2.83 -6.86
CA ASP A 27 -1.02 2.25 -8.12
C ASP A 27 0.46 2.54 -8.38
N ALA A 28 0.89 3.79 -8.12
CA ALA A 28 2.27 4.19 -8.29
C ALA A 28 3.20 3.41 -7.34
N TYR A 29 2.81 3.30 -6.06
CA TYR A 29 3.58 2.59 -5.05
C TYR A 29 3.68 1.08 -5.34
N VAL A 30 2.55 0.41 -5.63
CA VAL A 30 2.53 -1.02 -5.99
C VAL A 30 3.43 -1.29 -7.21
N LYS A 31 3.37 -0.43 -8.23
CA LYS A 31 4.23 -0.56 -9.42
C LYS A 31 5.70 -0.43 -9.07
N GLN A 32 6.07 0.52 -8.23
CA GLN A 32 7.46 0.74 -7.82
C GLN A 32 7.99 -0.47 -7.03
N GLU A 33 7.26 -0.91 -6.02
CA GLU A 33 7.68 -2.00 -5.13
C GLU A 33 7.81 -3.34 -5.87
N PHE A 34 6.84 -3.71 -6.69
CA PHE A 34 6.93 -4.95 -7.48
C PHE A 34 8.03 -4.92 -8.53
N ARG A 35 8.35 -3.74 -9.11
CA ARG A 35 9.49 -3.58 -10.02
C ARG A 35 10.81 -3.74 -9.28
N ALA A 36 10.95 -3.12 -8.11
CA ALA A 36 12.15 -3.22 -7.28
C ALA A 36 12.42 -4.68 -6.87
N HIS A 37 11.36 -5.44 -6.55
CA HIS A 37 11.46 -6.84 -6.11
C HIS A 37 11.48 -7.87 -7.26
N GLN A 38 11.36 -7.44 -8.53
CA GLN A 38 11.34 -8.35 -9.67
C GLN A 38 12.67 -9.09 -9.89
N LYS A 39 13.80 -8.46 -9.54
CA LYS A 39 15.15 -9.01 -9.73
C LYS A 39 15.72 -9.67 -8.48
N VAL A 40 15.04 -9.56 -7.35
CA VAL A 40 15.47 -10.19 -6.09
C VAL A 40 15.26 -11.69 -6.22
N SER A 41 16.33 -12.46 -6.03
CA SER A 41 16.29 -13.93 -6.10
C SER A 41 16.38 -14.60 -4.73
N ASP A 42 16.65 -13.83 -3.67
CA ASP A 42 16.70 -14.33 -2.31
C ASP A 42 15.29 -14.64 -1.79
N SER A 43 15.01 -15.93 -1.58
CA SER A 43 13.74 -16.40 -1.07
C SER A 43 13.42 -15.90 0.34
N ASN A 44 14.44 -15.62 1.16
CA ASN A 44 14.24 -15.12 2.53
C ASN A 44 13.72 -13.68 2.54
N LEU A 45 14.02 -12.90 1.50
CA LEU A 45 13.49 -11.54 1.31
C LEU A 45 12.13 -11.56 0.59
N LEU A 46 11.96 -12.44 -0.39
CA LEU A 46 10.72 -12.55 -1.15
C LEU A 46 9.54 -13.13 -0.34
N LEU A 47 9.80 -14.09 0.55
CA LEU A 47 8.74 -14.72 1.35
C LEU A 47 7.97 -13.72 2.23
N PRO A 48 8.63 -12.89 3.08
CA PRO A 48 7.94 -11.87 3.86
C PRO A 48 7.30 -10.83 2.94
N PHE A 49 7.95 -10.39 1.87
CA PHE A 49 7.36 -9.48 0.87
C PHE A 49 6.00 -9.97 0.40
N PHE A 50 5.92 -11.20 -0.14
CA PHE A 50 4.65 -11.73 -0.63
C PHE A 50 3.62 -12.00 0.47
N ARG A 51 4.05 -12.24 1.72
CA ARG A 51 3.13 -12.39 2.86
C ARG A 51 2.44 -11.06 3.16
N GLU A 52 3.20 -9.98 3.30
CA GLU A 52 2.66 -8.65 3.59
C GLU A 52 1.73 -8.18 2.46
N TRP A 53 2.09 -8.38 1.19
CA TRP A 53 1.24 -8.00 0.06
C TRP A 53 -0.06 -8.82 -0.04
N ARG A 54 -0.05 -10.09 0.39
CA ARG A 54 -1.29 -10.88 0.50
C ARG A 54 -2.18 -10.36 1.63
N GLN A 55 -1.59 -9.99 2.76
CA GLN A 55 -2.34 -9.40 3.86
C GLN A 55 -2.96 -8.06 3.46
N TYR A 56 -2.20 -7.21 2.75
CA TYR A 56 -2.71 -5.98 2.17
C TYR A 56 -3.90 -6.23 1.23
N LEU A 57 -3.80 -7.22 0.33
CA LEU A 57 -4.90 -7.60 -0.56
C LEU A 57 -6.17 -7.98 0.25
N THR A 58 -6.05 -8.78 1.30
CA THR A 58 -7.19 -9.18 2.15
C THR A 58 -7.86 -7.98 2.80
N VAL A 59 -7.09 -7.03 3.34
CA VAL A 59 -7.61 -5.80 3.93
C VAL A 59 -8.32 -4.96 2.88
N LEU A 60 -7.70 -4.81 1.72
CA LEU A 60 -8.26 -4.04 0.61
C LEU A 60 -9.58 -4.64 0.10
N GLN A 61 -9.70 -5.96 0.04
CA GLN A 61 -10.96 -6.65 -0.31
C GLN A 61 -12.08 -6.33 0.68
N GLN A 62 -11.79 -6.33 1.98
CA GLN A 62 -12.77 -5.99 3.01
C GLN A 62 -13.24 -4.54 2.89
N GLN A 63 -12.30 -3.60 2.70
CA GLN A 63 -12.61 -2.17 2.59
C GLN A 63 -13.38 -1.84 1.31
N THR A 64 -12.96 -2.39 0.18
CA THR A 64 -13.64 -2.15 -1.11
C THR A 64 -15.04 -2.76 -1.16
N SER A 65 -15.25 -3.92 -0.53
CA SER A 65 -16.59 -4.50 -0.39
C SER A 65 -17.52 -3.62 0.45
N GLN A 66 -17.00 -2.89 1.45
CA GLN A 66 -17.81 -1.97 2.26
C GLN A 66 -18.22 -0.72 1.47
N ILE A 67 -17.30 -0.17 0.65
CA ILE A 67 -17.57 0.96 -0.24
C ILE A 67 -18.67 0.62 -1.24
N GLU A 68 -18.65 -0.58 -1.82
CA GLU A 68 -19.64 -1.00 -2.83
C GLU A 68 -21.03 -1.24 -2.24
N ASN A 69 -21.13 -1.63 -0.96
CA ASN A 69 -22.40 -2.00 -0.32
C ASN A 69 -23.04 -0.84 0.48
N GLN A 70 -22.31 0.23 0.81
CA GLN A 70 -22.80 1.31 1.65
C GLN A 70 -22.30 2.67 1.12
N ASN A 71 -23.22 3.63 0.88
CA ASN A 71 -22.90 5.04 0.63
C ASN A 71 -22.39 5.73 1.91
N VAL A 72 -21.42 5.12 2.60
CA VAL A 72 -20.90 5.56 3.88
C VAL A 72 -19.42 5.91 3.70
N ASP A 73 -19.00 6.96 4.39
CA ASP A 73 -17.62 7.43 4.48
C ASP A 73 -16.75 6.30 5.06
N THR A 74 -16.28 5.42 4.19
CA THR A 74 -15.57 4.19 4.57
C THR A 74 -14.14 4.58 4.90
N LYS A 75 -13.69 4.30 6.13
CA LYS A 75 -12.30 4.51 6.53
C LYS A 75 -11.39 3.61 5.67
N ILE A 76 -10.66 4.22 4.75
CA ILE A 76 -9.68 3.55 3.88
C ILE A 76 -8.32 3.55 4.56
N GLY A 77 -7.61 2.42 4.48
CA GLY A 77 -6.32 2.22 5.13
C GLY A 77 -6.44 1.68 6.56
N LEU A 78 -5.28 1.39 7.16
CA LEU A 78 -5.17 0.90 8.53
C LEU A 78 -4.31 1.86 9.34
N ASP A 79 -4.66 2.02 10.62
CA ASP A 79 -3.79 2.71 11.55
C ASP A 79 -2.53 1.86 11.77
N LEU A 80 -1.37 2.51 11.87
CA LEU A 80 -0.12 1.83 12.14
C LEU A 80 -0.17 1.21 13.54
N ALA A 81 0.02 -0.11 13.63
CA ALA A 81 0.09 -0.79 14.92
C ALA A 81 1.31 -0.28 15.71
N PRO A 82 1.20 -0.05 17.04
CA PRO A 82 2.30 0.45 17.87
C PRO A 82 3.58 -0.39 17.73
N ASP A 83 3.44 -1.71 17.73
CA ASP A 83 4.55 -2.67 17.59
C ASP A 83 5.24 -2.62 16.22
N LEU A 84 4.54 -2.13 15.19
CA LEU A 84 5.11 -1.93 13.86
C LEU A 84 5.96 -0.67 13.84
N ILE A 85 5.54 0.39 14.54
CA ILE A 85 6.29 1.66 14.65
C ILE A 85 7.68 1.41 15.23
N GLU A 86 7.79 0.54 16.24
CA GLU A 86 9.06 0.16 16.86
C GLU A 86 9.96 -0.67 15.92
N LYS A 87 9.38 -1.34 14.92
CA LYS A 87 10.09 -2.19 13.94
C LYS A 87 10.41 -1.50 12.62
N ILE A 88 9.99 -0.25 12.45
CA ILE A 88 10.39 0.53 11.27
C ILE A 88 11.89 0.81 11.42
N ASN A 89 12.71 0.13 10.59
CA ASN A 89 14.14 0.41 10.50
C ASN A 89 14.35 1.90 10.14
N ASP A 90 15.43 2.51 10.64
CA ASP A 90 15.68 3.96 10.55
C ASP A 90 15.50 4.52 9.12
N GLU A 91 15.93 3.79 8.09
CA GLU A 91 15.75 4.15 6.68
C GLU A 91 14.27 4.25 6.24
N LYS A 92 13.42 3.35 6.72
CA LYS A 92 11.97 3.38 6.43
C LYS A 92 11.25 4.45 7.25
N ALA A 93 11.78 4.81 8.42
CA ALA A 93 11.27 5.90 9.24
C ALA A 93 11.55 7.25 8.57
N GLU A 94 12.77 7.44 8.05
CA GLU A 94 13.14 8.61 7.27
C GLU A 94 12.28 8.77 6.02
N GLN A 95 11.99 7.69 5.30
CA GLN A 95 11.09 7.73 4.14
C GLN A 95 9.67 8.20 4.53
N ILE A 96 9.14 7.73 5.67
CA ILE A 96 7.82 8.15 6.17
C ILE A 96 7.85 9.62 6.62
N ILE A 97 8.92 10.07 7.28
CA ILE A 97 9.09 11.47 7.70
C ILE A 97 9.16 12.39 6.46
N ASN A 98 9.92 12.00 5.44
CA ASN A 98 10.03 12.74 4.19
C ASN A 98 8.66 12.83 3.51
N LEU A 99 7.93 11.71 3.36
CA LEU A 99 6.57 11.70 2.80
C LEU A 99 5.59 12.58 3.59
N LYS A 100 5.65 12.56 4.92
CA LYS A 100 4.80 13.40 5.79
C LYS A 100 5.12 14.89 5.62
N SER A 101 6.40 15.24 5.47
CA SER A 101 6.82 16.62 5.25
C SER A 101 6.44 17.13 3.85
N GLU A 102 6.59 16.31 2.80
CA GLU A 102 6.22 16.66 1.43
C GLU A 102 4.73 16.94 1.31
N THR A 103 3.89 16.08 1.90
CA THR A 103 2.43 16.27 1.89
C THR A 103 1.98 17.51 2.68
N ALA A 104 2.66 17.85 3.78
CA ALA A 104 2.41 19.08 4.54
C ALA A 104 2.81 20.35 3.76
N THR A 105 3.90 20.26 2.99
CA THR A 105 4.41 21.40 2.20
C THR A 105 3.48 21.72 1.02
N ILE A 106 2.95 20.69 0.35
CA ILE A 106 1.99 20.86 -0.76
C ILE A 106 0.68 21.52 -0.30
N TYR A 107 0.23 21.24 0.93
CA TYR A 107 -0.94 21.91 1.51
C TYR A 107 -0.67 23.38 1.85
N ASN A 108 0.54 23.72 2.31
CA ASN A 108 0.91 25.10 2.63
C ASN A 108 1.26 25.96 1.42
N GLN A 109 1.54 25.37 0.25
CA GLN A 109 1.84 26.12 -0.99
C GLN A 109 0.59 26.45 -1.83
N ASN A 110 -0.58 25.90 -1.48
CA ASN A 110 -1.84 26.16 -2.18
C ASN A 110 -2.86 26.90 -1.29
N SER A 111 -2.40 27.55 -0.21
CA SER A 111 -3.23 28.35 0.69
C SER A 111 -2.87 29.83 0.65
#